data_AF-A0A9P6UG28-F1
#
_entry.id   AF-A0A9P6UG28-F1
#
_cell.length_a   1.000
_cell.length_b   1.000
_cell.length_c   1.000
_cell.angle_alpha   90.00
_cell.angle_beta   90.00
_cell.angle_gamma   90.00
#
_symmetry.space_group_name_H-M   'P 1'
#
loop_
_entity.id
_entity.type
_entity.pdbx_description
1 polymer ?
#
loop_
_entity_poly.entity_id
_entity_poly.type
_entity_poly.pdbx_seq_one_letter_code
_entity_poly.pdbx_strand_id
1 'polypeptide(L)'
;MALHSSFKLYTSADTFTLQPINADSSTSSENVVIQRSTGSVQLNSPASAAPSDEEVLTIYGVIGFVRLLAGEYMVVITERSKAGQIGTKDIYKVKDYKVLPLSRNTLALTEAQVGEEASYLSLLHSHLQSGTFNFSYDYELTHSLQRQAELKDNTQPIWERADERFFWNKRLQSKFIDHTTKNKDQDLSKFILPIVNGFAEIKTAEINKKPFTFALISRRSRHRAGTRYFSRGVDADGNVSNFNETEQILVADAGLDGAASALPGGQIFLAHVQTRGSIPIYWTQINNIKYTPKLQIFNNPETENTFRTHFEIQKKFYGPQLVVNL
;
A
#
# COMPACT_ATOMS: atom_id res chain seq x y z
N MET A 1 3.93 4.54 16.97
CA MET A 1 5.28 5.04 16.63
C MET A 1 5.28 5.60 15.22
N ALA A 2 6.03 6.67 14.96
CA ALA A 2 6.16 7.24 13.61
C ALA A 2 7.09 6.38 12.74
N LEU A 3 6.78 6.28 11.44
CA LEU A 3 7.63 5.59 10.47
C LEU A 3 8.88 6.43 10.14
N HIS A 4 9.97 5.75 9.78
CA HIS A 4 11.15 6.40 9.22
C HIS A 4 10.84 6.94 7.81
N SER A 5 11.21 8.19 7.55
CA SER A 5 10.77 8.92 6.34
C SER A 5 11.76 8.88 5.17
N SER A 6 13.02 8.50 5.42
CA SER A 6 14.04 8.27 4.40
C SER A 6 15.21 7.49 4.98
N PHE A 7 15.95 6.79 4.11
CA PHE A 7 17.04 5.91 4.48
C PHE A 7 18.22 6.09 3.54
N LYS A 8 19.44 5.89 4.06
CA LYS A 8 20.60 5.49 3.27
C LYS A 8 20.59 3.97 3.16
N LEU A 9 20.54 3.48 1.92
CA LEU A 9 20.71 2.08 1.58
C LEU A 9 22.15 1.88 1.13
N TYR A 10 22.92 1.18 1.97
CA TYR A 10 24.26 0.74 1.67
C TYR A 10 24.19 -0.64 1.01
N THR A 11 24.88 -0.78 -0.13
CA THR A 11 24.95 -2.04 -0.86
C THR A 11 26.37 -2.56 -0.85
N SER A 12 26.57 -3.73 -0.23
CA SER A 12 27.82 -4.49 -0.27
C SER A 12 27.63 -5.79 -1.06
N ALA A 13 28.69 -6.57 -1.22
CA ALA A 13 28.61 -7.90 -1.85
C ALA A 13 27.68 -8.85 -1.08
N ASP A 14 27.67 -8.75 0.25
CA ASP A 14 27.00 -9.71 1.14
C ASP A 14 25.73 -9.17 1.80
N THR A 15 25.57 -7.85 1.88
CA THR A 15 24.48 -7.23 2.65
C THR A 15 23.85 -6.03 1.96
N PHE A 16 22.58 -5.81 2.29
CA PHE A 16 21.93 -4.51 2.20
C PHE A 16 21.73 -3.96 3.60
N THR A 17 22.19 -2.74 3.87
CA THR A 17 22.00 -2.07 5.16
C THR A 17 21.11 -0.85 4.99
N LEU A 18 19.97 -0.83 5.67
CA LEU A 18 19.04 0.29 5.73
C LEU A 18 19.33 1.11 6.98
N GLN A 19 19.78 2.35 6.80
CA GLN A 19 20.00 3.29 7.89
C GLN A 19 19.06 4.49 7.74
N PRO A 20 18.13 4.74 8.68
CA PRO A 20 17.30 5.92 8.69
C PRO A 20 18.15 7.20 8.70
N ILE A 21 17.71 8.20 7.94
CA ILE A 21 18.30 9.53 7.97
C ILE A 21 17.59 10.29 9.10
N ASN A 22 18.18 10.32 10.29
CA ASN A 22 17.63 11.08 11.42
C ASN A 22 17.88 12.59 11.23
N ALA A 23 16.90 13.41 11.60
CA ALA A 23 17.10 14.86 11.74
C ALA A 23 17.90 15.22 13.00
N ASP A 24 17.76 14.41 14.06
CA ASP A 24 18.43 14.62 15.35
C ASP A 24 19.55 13.58 15.56
N SER A 25 20.78 14.07 15.73
CA SER A 25 22.00 13.26 15.89
C SER A 25 22.16 12.58 17.26
N SER A 26 21.15 12.66 18.13
CA SER A 26 21.22 12.20 19.53
C SER A 26 20.60 10.83 19.78
N THR A 27 19.92 10.23 18.81
CA THR A 27 19.37 8.87 18.92
C THR A 27 20.31 7.84 18.29
N SER A 28 20.56 6.74 19.01
CA SER A 28 21.16 5.51 18.48
C SER A 28 20.58 5.22 17.09
N SER A 29 21.43 5.15 16.06
CA SER A 29 20.99 4.95 14.69
C SER A 29 20.52 3.52 14.52
N GLU A 30 19.20 3.31 14.65
CA GLU A 30 18.58 2.02 14.30
C GLU A 30 19.02 1.63 12.87
N ASN A 31 19.38 0.39 12.62
CA ASN A 31 19.68 -0.07 11.27
C ASN A 31 19.05 -1.44 11.01
N VAL A 32 18.77 -1.74 9.74
CA VAL A 32 18.30 -3.06 9.34
C VAL A 32 19.29 -3.64 8.35
N VAL A 33 19.93 -4.75 8.73
CA VAL A 33 20.87 -5.48 7.88
C VAL A 33 20.14 -6.68 7.27
N ILE A 34 20.20 -6.78 5.95
CA ILE A 34 19.62 -7.87 5.17
C ILE A 34 20.76 -8.64 4.51
N GLN A 35 20.92 -9.90 4.87
CA GLN A 35 21.91 -10.78 4.26
C GLN A 35 21.45 -11.17 2.85
N ARG A 36 22.30 -10.93 1.84
CA ARG A 36 21.97 -11.16 0.43
C ARG A 36 21.91 -12.64 0.07
N SER A 37 22.74 -13.47 0.69
CA SER A 37 22.81 -14.91 0.46
C SER A 37 21.59 -15.66 1.02
N THR A 38 21.17 -15.32 2.24
CA THR A 38 20.10 -16.03 2.96
C THR A 38 18.76 -15.28 2.96
N GLY A 39 18.78 -13.96 2.71
CA GLY A 39 17.64 -13.08 2.92
C GLY A 39 17.28 -12.86 4.39
N SER A 40 18.13 -13.28 5.35
CA SER A 40 17.86 -13.03 6.77
C SER A 40 17.94 -11.54 7.09
N VAL A 41 17.11 -11.11 8.04
CA VAL A 41 16.98 -9.72 8.46
C VAL A 41 17.36 -9.62 9.93
N GLN A 42 18.09 -8.57 10.30
CA GLN A 42 18.45 -8.26 11.68
C GLN A 42 18.38 -6.75 11.91
N LEU A 43 17.81 -6.36 13.05
CA LEU A 43 17.76 -5.00 13.56
C LEU A 43 18.97 -4.74 14.45
N ASN A 44 19.65 -3.61 14.25
CA ASN A 44 20.76 -3.12 15.05
C ASN A 44 21.99 -4.04 15.06
N SER A 45 22.23 -4.74 13.96
CA SER A 45 23.49 -5.47 13.79
C SER A 45 24.64 -4.47 13.59
N PRO A 46 25.82 -4.70 14.20
CA PRO A 46 26.98 -3.86 13.95
C PRO A 46 27.22 -3.83 12.46
N ALA A 47 27.25 -2.63 11.88
CA ALA A 47 27.60 -2.47 10.48
C ALA A 47 28.96 -3.17 10.29
N SER A 48 29.04 -4.17 9.41
CA SER A 48 30.34 -4.61 8.90
C SER A 48 31.08 -3.35 8.52
N ALA A 49 32.29 -3.15 9.05
CA ALA A 49 33.08 -1.94 8.83
C ALA A 49 32.99 -1.57 7.33
N ALA A 50 32.36 -0.43 7.03
CA ALA A 50 32.01 -0.06 5.67
C ALA A 50 33.27 -0.14 4.80
N PRO A 51 33.33 -1.03 3.79
CA PRO A 51 34.39 -0.98 2.81
C PRO A 51 34.36 0.39 2.13
N SER A 52 35.51 0.94 1.76
CA SER A 52 35.64 2.29 1.18
C SER A 52 34.89 2.51 -0.15
N ASP A 53 34.26 1.48 -0.72
CA ASP A 53 33.63 1.43 -2.05
C ASP A 53 32.11 1.09 -2.03
N GLU A 54 31.37 1.48 -0.98
CA GLU A 54 29.93 1.21 -0.93
C GLU A 54 29.10 2.13 -1.84
N GLU A 55 28.29 1.55 -2.73
CA GLU A 55 27.21 2.28 -3.39
C GLU A 55 26.16 2.69 -2.36
N VAL A 56 26.01 4.00 -2.16
CA VAL A 56 25.02 4.56 -1.23
C VAL A 56 23.85 5.15 -2.03
N LEU A 57 22.65 4.60 -1.81
CA LEU A 57 21.42 5.08 -2.43
C LEU A 57 20.49 5.68 -1.37
N THR A 58 19.95 6.88 -1.62
CA THR A 58 18.85 7.39 -0.78
C THR A 58 17.54 6.78 -1.24
N ILE A 59 16.78 6.22 -0.31
CA ILE A 59 15.46 5.64 -0.56
C ILE A 59 14.43 6.21 0.41
N TYR A 60 13.15 6.13 0.04
CA TYR A 60 12.04 6.69 0.81
C TYR A 60 11.11 5.62 1.41
N GLY A 61 11.50 4.36 1.31
CA GLY A 61 10.75 3.23 1.84
C GLY A 61 11.07 1.96 1.07
N VAL A 62 10.87 0.83 1.73
CA VAL A 62 10.90 -0.48 1.10
C VAL A 62 9.47 -0.81 0.66
N ILE A 63 9.26 -1.11 -0.62
CA ILE A 63 7.96 -1.62 -1.09
C ILE A 63 7.75 -3.04 -0.56
N GLY A 64 8.81 -3.86 -0.61
CA GLY A 64 8.86 -5.19 -0.01
C GLY A 64 9.78 -6.12 -0.81
N PHE A 65 9.57 -7.43 -0.65
CA PHE A 65 10.37 -8.48 -1.24
C PHE A 65 9.52 -9.34 -2.19
N VAL A 66 10.07 -9.68 -3.34
CA VAL A 66 9.44 -10.54 -4.34
C VAL A 66 10.41 -11.65 -4.74
N ARG A 67 9.94 -12.90 -4.72
CA ARG A 67 10.72 -14.06 -5.15
C ARG A 67 10.32 -14.44 -6.57
N LEU A 68 11.30 -14.43 -7.46
CA LEU A 68 11.20 -14.92 -8.84
C LEU A 68 12.03 -16.21 -8.97
N LEU A 69 12.31 -16.66 -10.20
CA LEU A 69 13.03 -17.91 -10.45
C LEU A 69 14.49 -17.80 -10.00
N ALA A 70 15.17 -16.70 -10.31
CA ALA A 70 16.60 -16.54 -10.03
C ALA A 70 16.92 -16.25 -8.55
N GLY A 71 15.91 -15.91 -7.76
CA GLY A 71 16.07 -15.54 -6.36
C GLY A 71 15.07 -14.49 -5.90
N GLU A 72 15.40 -13.87 -4.77
CA GLU A 72 14.59 -12.83 -4.16
C GLU A 72 15.12 -11.44 -4.51
N TYR A 73 14.20 -10.51 -4.72
CA TYR A 73 14.46 -9.12 -5.04
C TYR A 73 13.82 -8.23 -3.97
N MET A 74 14.56 -7.23 -3.51
CA MET A 74 14.05 -6.13 -2.71
C MET A 74 13.64 -5.00 -3.64
N VAL A 75 12.41 -4.51 -3.47
CA VAL A 75 11.89 -3.36 -4.22
C VAL A 75 11.88 -2.14 -3.30
N VAL A 76 12.52 -1.06 -3.71
CA VAL A 76 12.67 0.18 -2.91
C VAL A 76 12.17 1.40 -3.68
N ILE A 77 11.67 2.40 -2.94
CA ILE A 77 11.24 3.69 -3.49
C ILE A 77 12.47 4.61 -3.59
N THR A 78 12.87 4.98 -4.80
CA THR A 78 14.02 5.87 -5.06
C THR A 78 13.60 7.33 -5.22
N GLU A 79 12.38 7.56 -5.68
CA GLU A 79 11.83 8.92 -5.82
C GLU A 79 10.37 8.96 -5.39
N ARG A 80 9.98 10.08 -4.78
CA ARG A 80 8.60 10.39 -4.41
C ARG A 80 8.29 11.86 -4.64
N SER A 81 7.02 12.18 -4.82
CA SER A 81 6.53 13.56 -4.84
C SER A 81 5.43 13.75 -3.82
N LYS A 82 5.35 14.92 -3.18
CA LYS A 82 4.22 15.28 -2.32
C LYS A 82 2.95 15.42 -3.16
N ALA A 83 1.93 14.63 -2.85
CA ALA A 83 0.60 14.73 -3.45
C ALA A 83 -0.22 15.87 -2.83
N GLY A 84 0.09 16.20 -1.57
CA GLY A 84 -0.46 17.31 -0.81
C GLY A 84 -0.50 16.97 0.68
N GLN A 85 -1.31 17.70 1.45
CA GLN A 85 -1.35 17.61 2.90
C GLN A 85 -2.80 17.62 3.39
N ILE A 86 -3.13 16.73 4.33
CA ILE A 86 -4.44 16.69 5.00
C ILE A 86 -4.21 17.01 6.49
N GLY A 87 -4.75 18.13 6.94
CA GLY A 87 -4.37 18.71 8.24
C GLY A 87 -2.88 19.05 8.23
N THR A 88 -2.09 18.40 9.08
CA THR A 88 -0.63 18.55 9.15
C THR A 88 0.13 17.39 8.50
N LYS A 89 -0.57 16.40 7.95
CA LYS A 89 0.01 15.11 7.55
C LYS A 89 0.19 15.03 6.04
N ASP A 90 1.38 14.61 5.63
CA ASP A 90 1.76 14.64 4.23
C ASP A 90 1.44 13.32 3.52
N ILE A 91 0.92 13.44 2.29
CA ILE A 91 0.66 12.31 1.41
C ILE A 91 1.64 12.38 0.25
N TYR A 92 2.20 11.24 -0.11
CA TYR A 92 3.22 11.11 -1.15
C TYR A 92 2.78 10.13 -2.24
N LYS A 93 3.22 10.41 -3.46
CA LYS A 93 3.17 9.51 -4.62
C LYS A 93 4.54 8.90 -4.84
N VAL A 94 4.61 7.59 -5.06
CA VAL A 94 5.81 6.93 -5.59
C VAL A 94 6.05 7.45 -7.01
N LYS A 95 7.29 7.86 -7.30
CA LYS A 95 7.69 8.37 -8.62
C LYS A 95 8.66 7.44 -9.33
N ASP A 96 9.60 6.89 -8.59
CA ASP A 96 10.57 5.94 -9.11
C ASP A 96 10.89 4.85 -8.08
N TYR A 97 11.37 3.72 -8.57
CA TYR A 97 11.70 2.56 -7.76
C TYR A 97 12.91 1.81 -8.34
N LYS A 98 13.58 1.03 -7.49
CA LYS A 98 14.65 0.12 -7.90
C LYS A 98 14.33 -1.30 -7.45
N VAL A 99 14.57 -2.27 -8.33
CA VAL A 99 14.43 -3.71 -8.06
C VAL A 99 15.85 -4.27 -7.87
N LEU A 100 16.17 -4.68 -6.66
CA LEU A 100 17.51 -5.04 -6.22
C LEU A 100 17.58 -6.53 -5.88
N PRO A 101 18.37 -7.34 -6.60
CA PRO A 101 18.50 -8.76 -6.30
C PRO A 101 19.31 -8.97 -5.02
N LEU A 102 18.78 -9.79 -4.11
CA LEU A 102 19.51 -10.25 -2.92
C LEU A 102 20.64 -11.17 -3.37
N SER A 103 20.32 -12.39 -3.78
CA SER A 103 21.24 -13.33 -4.40
C SER A 103 20.87 -13.55 -5.86
N ARG A 104 21.85 -13.40 -6.77
CA ARG A 104 21.68 -13.81 -8.17
C ARG A 104 22.21 -15.24 -8.29
N ASN A 105 21.33 -16.23 -8.33
CA ASN A 105 21.72 -17.58 -8.71
C ASN A 105 21.15 -17.93 -10.09
N THR A 106 21.65 -17.25 -11.12
CA THR A 106 21.31 -17.55 -12.51
C THR A 106 21.97 -18.83 -13.02
N LEU A 107 23.02 -19.30 -12.35
CA LEU A 107 23.75 -20.52 -12.71
C LEU A 107 22.94 -21.79 -12.46
N ALA A 108 21.97 -21.74 -11.54
CA ALA A 108 21.07 -22.85 -11.27
C ALA A 108 19.87 -22.93 -12.24
N LEU A 109 19.73 -21.96 -13.16
CA LEU A 109 18.61 -21.90 -14.09
C LEU A 109 18.94 -22.53 -15.44
N THR A 110 17.95 -23.17 -16.06
CA THR A 110 18.01 -23.57 -17.46
C THR A 110 17.88 -22.36 -18.38
N GLU A 111 18.28 -22.47 -19.65
CA GLU A 111 18.13 -21.37 -20.63
C GLU A 111 16.67 -20.89 -20.75
N ALA A 112 15.70 -21.80 -20.71
CA ALA A 112 14.28 -21.46 -20.72
C ALA A 112 13.89 -20.63 -19.48
N GLN A 113 14.36 -21.03 -18.29
CA GLN A 113 14.10 -20.33 -17.04
C GLN A 113 14.76 -18.94 -17.00
N VAL A 114 15.91 -18.75 -17.65
CA VAL A 114 16.52 -17.43 -17.81
C VAL A 114 15.61 -16.51 -18.63
N GLY A 115 15.00 -17.02 -19.71
CA GLY A 115 14.02 -16.28 -20.51
C GLY A 115 12.73 -15.95 -19.74
N GLU A 116 12.24 -16.90 -18.94
CA GLU A 116 11.08 -16.68 -18.07
C GLU A 116 11.37 -15.64 -16.97
N GLU A 117 12.55 -15.69 -16.34
CA GLU A 117 12.97 -14.71 -15.33
C GLU A 117 12.96 -13.29 -15.89
N ALA A 118 13.54 -13.10 -17.09
CA ALA A 118 13.52 -11.81 -17.78
C ALA A 118 12.08 -11.33 -18.05
N SER A 119 11.19 -12.26 -18.42
CA SER A 119 9.78 -11.96 -18.64
C SER A 119 9.06 -11.57 -17.34
N TYR A 120 9.31 -12.25 -16.23
CA TYR A 120 8.75 -11.91 -14.92
C TYR A 120 9.25 -10.55 -14.41
N LEU A 121 10.53 -10.25 -14.58
CA LEU A 121 11.08 -8.93 -14.27
C LEU A 121 10.42 -7.84 -15.11
N SER A 122 10.25 -8.08 -16.42
CA SER A 122 9.54 -7.14 -17.31
C SER A 122 8.10 -6.89 -16.86
N LEU A 123 7.36 -7.93 -16.49
CA LEU A 123 6.00 -7.81 -15.97
C LEU A 123 5.96 -7.03 -14.64
N LEU A 124 6.90 -7.29 -13.73
CA LEU A 124 7.02 -6.56 -12.48
C LEU A 124 7.30 -5.08 -12.74
N HIS A 125 8.25 -4.76 -13.62
CA HIS A 125 8.56 -3.39 -13.98
C HIS A 125 7.35 -2.69 -14.61
N SER A 126 6.70 -3.33 -15.58
CA SER A 126 5.50 -2.80 -16.23
C SER A 126 4.37 -2.53 -15.22
N HIS A 127 4.16 -3.43 -14.26
CA HIS A 127 3.16 -3.23 -13.20
C HIS A 127 3.50 -2.05 -12.29
N LEU A 128 4.76 -1.93 -11.87
CA LEU A 128 5.19 -0.84 -10.98
C LEU A 128 5.19 0.52 -11.69
N GLN A 129 5.56 0.59 -12.98
CA GLN A 129 5.54 1.81 -13.79
C GLN A 129 4.13 2.29 -14.13
N SER A 130 3.21 1.37 -14.45
CA SER A 130 1.83 1.72 -14.78
C SER A 130 0.95 1.95 -13.55
N GLY A 131 1.38 1.47 -12.39
CA GLY A 131 0.68 1.60 -11.13
C GLY A 131 0.71 3.03 -10.59
N THR A 132 -0.34 3.40 -9.86
CA THR A 132 -0.41 4.65 -9.10
C THR A 132 -0.37 4.30 -7.63
N PHE A 133 0.75 4.59 -6.97
CA PHE A 133 1.01 4.19 -5.59
C PHE A 133 1.16 5.41 -4.70
N ASN A 134 0.37 5.45 -3.63
CA ASN A 134 0.36 6.54 -2.66
C ASN A 134 0.64 6.00 -1.27
N PHE A 135 1.34 6.77 -0.46
CA PHE A 135 1.67 6.41 0.92
C PHE A 135 1.82 7.68 1.78
N SER A 136 1.86 7.48 3.09
CA SER A 136 2.18 8.51 4.07
C SER A 136 2.91 7.86 5.25
N TYR A 137 3.72 8.63 5.95
CA TYR A 137 4.46 8.14 7.12
C TYR A 137 3.67 8.31 8.43
N ASP A 138 2.67 9.18 8.42
CA ASP A 138 1.94 9.64 9.60
C ASP A 138 0.41 9.73 9.38
N TYR A 139 -0.07 9.57 8.13
CA TYR A 139 -1.48 9.44 7.77
C TYR A 139 -1.85 7.98 7.41
N GLU A 140 -2.95 7.50 7.97
CA GLU A 140 -3.46 6.13 7.78
C GLU A 140 -4.23 5.99 6.46
N LEU A 141 -3.52 6.04 5.32
CA LEU A 141 -4.17 6.06 3.99
C LEU A 141 -5.00 4.82 3.69
N THR A 142 -4.81 3.71 4.39
CA THR A 142 -5.63 2.50 4.18
C THR A 142 -7.06 2.66 4.73
N HIS A 143 -7.29 3.66 5.58
CA HIS A 143 -8.59 3.90 6.23
C HIS A 143 -9.26 5.17 5.72
N SER A 144 -10.59 5.18 5.73
CA SER A 144 -11.36 6.42 5.65
C SER A 144 -11.15 7.27 6.90
N LEU A 145 -11.41 8.57 6.82
CA LEU A 145 -11.34 9.48 7.94
C LEU A 145 -12.20 9.02 9.11
N GLN A 146 -13.40 8.51 8.84
CA GLN A 146 -14.29 7.95 9.86
C GLN A 146 -13.63 6.76 10.58
N ARG A 147 -13.07 5.79 9.85
CA ARG A 147 -12.37 4.64 10.46
C ARG A 147 -11.11 5.06 11.20
N GLN A 148 -10.41 6.09 10.73
CA GLN A 148 -9.27 6.65 11.47
C GLN A 148 -9.71 7.27 12.81
N ALA A 149 -10.87 7.91 12.87
CA ALA A 149 -11.41 8.45 14.12
C ALA A 149 -11.73 7.35 15.14
N GLU A 150 -12.23 6.20 14.66
CA GLU A 150 -12.48 5.00 15.49
C GLU A 150 -11.19 4.35 16.01
N LEU A 151 -10.06 4.57 15.33
CA LEU A 151 -8.74 4.03 15.69
C LEU A 151 -7.91 4.94 16.62
N LYS A 152 -8.47 6.06 17.09
CA LYS A 152 -7.71 7.09 17.83
C LYS A 152 -6.97 6.55 19.06
N ASP A 153 -7.57 5.61 19.78
CA ASP A 153 -6.99 5.01 20.99
C ASP A 153 -6.13 3.76 20.70
N ASN A 154 -6.07 3.33 19.43
CA ASN A 154 -5.28 2.19 19.03
C ASN A 154 -3.80 2.59 18.92
N THR A 155 -2.95 2.07 19.81
CA THR A 155 -1.51 2.38 19.84
C THR A 155 -0.65 1.45 18.99
N GLN A 156 -1.25 0.46 18.33
CA GLN A 156 -0.53 -0.51 17.51
C GLN A 156 0.22 0.17 16.35
N PRO A 157 1.29 -0.46 15.84
CA PRO A 157 1.97 -0.01 14.63
C PRO A 157 1.01 0.22 13.46
N ILE A 158 1.33 1.21 12.62
CA ILE A 158 0.53 1.60 11.45
C ILE A 158 0.21 0.38 10.56
N TRP A 159 1.19 -0.50 10.34
CA TRP A 159 1.01 -1.67 9.49
C TRP A 159 0.07 -2.73 10.09
N GLU A 160 -0.01 -2.85 11.41
CA GLU A 160 -0.79 -3.87 12.11
C GLU A 160 -2.28 -3.49 12.14
N ARG A 161 -2.57 -2.21 12.30
CA ARG A 161 -3.95 -1.67 12.28
C ARG A 161 -4.42 -1.22 10.91
N ALA A 162 -3.58 -1.29 9.87
CA ALA A 162 -3.95 -0.92 8.51
C ALA A 162 -5.14 -1.74 7.99
N ASP A 163 -6.00 -1.12 7.17
CA ASP A 163 -7.06 -1.87 6.48
C ASP A 163 -6.41 -2.79 5.45
N GLU A 164 -6.46 -4.09 5.73
CA GLU A 164 -5.84 -5.10 4.87
C GLU A 164 -6.32 -5.01 3.43
N ARG A 165 -7.58 -4.62 3.20
CA ARG A 165 -8.14 -4.52 1.85
C ARG A 165 -7.33 -3.53 1.01
N PHE A 166 -6.83 -2.46 1.61
CA PHE A 166 -6.14 -1.37 0.90
C PHE A 166 -4.62 -1.36 1.12
N PHE A 167 -4.07 -2.25 1.95
CA PHE A 167 -2.62 -2.42 2.13
C PHE A 167 -2.02 -3.24 0.97
N TRP A 168 -1.87 -2.59 -0.19
CA TRP A 168 -1.50 -3.24 -1.46
C TRP A 168 -0.25 -4.11 -1.34
N ASN A 169 0.83 -3.58 -0.77
CA ASN A 169 2.11 -4.27 -0.61
C ASN A 169 2.23 -5.19 0.61
N LYS A 170 1.13 -5.50 1.34
CA LYS A 170 1.19 -6.35 2.55
C LYS A 170 1.90 -7.69 2.31
N ARG A 171 1.66 -8.35 1.16
CA ARG A 171 2.36 -9.61 0.80
C ARG A 171 3.84 -9.41 0.52
N LEU A 172 4.22 -8.29 -0.10
CA LEU A 172 5.63 -7.97 -0.32
C LEU A 172 6.34 -7.66 1.01
N GLN A 173 5.61 -7.12 1.98
CA GLN A 173 6.10 -6.84 3.33
C GLN A 173 6.12 -8.07 4.26
N SER A 174 5.66 -9.25 3.81
CA SER A 174 5.56 -10.45 4.66
C SER A 174 6.87 -10.80 5.36
N LYS A 175 8.03 -10.61 4.71
CA LYS A 175 9.32 -10.84 5.35
C LYS A 175 9.51 -10.01 6.62
N PHE A 176 9.24 -8.70 6.56
CA PHE A 176 9.38 -7.82 7.72
C PHE A 176 8.28 -8.04 8.76
N ILE A 177 7.04 -8.25 8.30
CA ILE A 177 5.88 -8.53 9.17
C ILE A 177 6.11 -9.83 9.96
N ASP A 178 6.48 -10.91 9.28
CA ASP A 178 6.71 -12.22 9.90
C ASP A 178 7.91 -12.17 10.86
N HIS A 179 8.98 -11.46 10.49
CA HIS A 179 10.15 -11.30 11.35
C HIS A 179 9.81 -10.57 12.64
N THR A 180 9.10 -9.45 12.53
CA THR A 180 8.63 -8.63 13.67
C THR A 180 7.68 -9.42 14.57
N THR A 181 6.77 -10.19 13.96
CA THR A 181 5.76 -10.96 14.71
C THR A 181 6.37 -12.13 15.47
N LYS A 182 7.41 -12.78 14.90
CA LYS A 182 8.10 -13.92 15.51
C LYS A 182 9.17 -13.51 16.53
N ASN A 183 9.80 -12.35 16.34
CA ASN A 183 10.93 -11.90 17.15
C ASN A 183 10.63 -10.49 17.70
N LYS A 184 10.02 -10.42 18.88
CA LYS A 184 9.62 -9.13 19.49
C LYS A 184 10.81 -8.19 19.77
N ASP A 185 12.00 -8.74 20.01
CA ASP A 185 13.24 -7.97 20.21
C ASP A 185 13.86 -7.47 18.90
N GLN A 186 13.25 -7.78 17.76
CA GLN A 186 13.66 -7.37 16.41
C GLN A 186 12.49 -6.69 15.69
N ASP A 187 11.89 -5.70 16.36
CA ASP A 187 10.72 -4.98 15.85
C ASP A 187 11.06 -4.09 14.66
N LEU A 188 10.60 -4.49 13.46
CA LEU A 188 10.79 -3.74 12.22
C LEU A 188 9.59 -2.83 11.90
N SER A 189 8.69 -2.58 12.85
CA SER A 189 7.45 -1.82 12.63
C SER A 189 7.68 -0.45 12.00
N LYS A 190 8.79 0.23 12.31
CA LYS A 190 9.14 1.54 11.74
C LYS A 190 9.60 1.50 10.27
N PHE A 191 9.87 0.30 9.75
CA PHE A 191 10.34 0.04 8.38
C PHE A 191 9.24 -0.55 7.48
N ILE A 192 8.09 -0.94 8.06
CA ILE A 192 6.96 -1.50 7.32
C ILE A 192 6.04 -0.35 6.89
N LEU A 193 6.09 -0.01 5.61
CA LEU A 193 5.33 1.09 5.01
C LEU A 193 4.11 0.56 4.24
N PRO A 194 2.87 0.83 4.70
CA PRO A 194 1.68 0.58 3.89
C PRO A 194 1.59 1.51 2.69
N ILE A 195 1.40 0.90 1.52
CA ILE A 195 1.20 1.58 0.25
C ILE A 195 -0.20 1.25 -0.26
N VAL A 196 -0.91 2.27 -0.73
CA VAL A 196 -2.22 2.15 -1.36
C VAL A 196 -2.07 2.26 -2.88
N ASN A 197 -2.70 1.37 -3.62
CA ASN A 197 -2.86 1.50 -5.07
C ASN A 197 -4.12 2.32 -5.37
N GLY A 198 -4.00 3.34 -6.20
CA GLY A 198 -5.11 4.18 -6.64
C GLY A 198 -4.73 5.65 -6.74
N PHE A 199 -5.69 6.53 -6.49
CA PHE A 199 -5.56 7.96 -6.73
C PHE A 199 -5.51 8.74 -5.41
N ALA A 200 -4.68 9.77 -5.34
CA ALA A 200 -4.73 10.78 -4.29
C ALA A 200 -4.36 12.13 -4.89
N GLU A 201 -5.24 13.11 -4.76
CA GLU A 201 -4.96 14.49 -5.13
C GLU A 201 -5.59 15.41 -4.11
N ILE A 202 -4.79 16.36 -3.64
CA ILE A 202 -5.17 17.29 -2.59
C ILE A 202 -4.87 18.69 -3.10
N LYS A 203 -5.89 19.55 -3.07
CA LYS A 203 -5.78 20.94 -3.52
C LYS A 203 -6.40 21.88 -2.50
N THR A 204 -5.78 23.03 -2.34
CA THR A 204 -6.41 24.16 -1.67
C THR A 204 -7.27 24.92 -2.67
N ALA A 205 -8.46 25.29 -2.26
CA ALA A 205 -9.41 26.08 -3.01
C ALA A 205 -10.06 27.11 -2.08
N GLU A 206 -10.86 27.99 -2.66
CA GLU A 206 -11.55 29.05 -1.93
C GLU A 206 -12.99 29.17 -2.43
N ILE A 207 -13.95 29.26 -1.51
CA ILE A 207 -15.34 29.61 -1.81
C ILE A 207 -15.71 30.78 -0.92
N ASN A 208 -16.25 31.87 -1.49
CA ASN A 208 -16.66 33.06 -0.73
C ASN A 208 -15.56 33.64 0.20
N LYS A 209 -14.29 33.66 -0.26
CA LYS A 209 -13.11 34.08 0.55
C LYS A 209 -12.80 33.19 1.75
N LYS A 210 -13.36 31.98 1.78
CA LYS A 210 -13.13 30.97 2.81
C LYS A 210 -12.24 29.88 2.21
N PRO A 211 -10.95 29.80 2.58
CA PRO A 211 -10.06 28.76 2.08
C PRO A 211 -10.44 27.40 2.67
N PHE A 212 -10.29 26.36 1.87
CA PHE A 212 -10.43 24.98 2.30
C PHE A 212 -9.49 24.08 1.49
N THR A 213 -9.14 22.94 2.08
CA THR A 213 -8.42 21.88 1.40
C THR A 213 -9.41 20.79 1.00
N PHE A 214 -9.44 20.48 -0.29
CA PHE A 214 -10.19 19.36 -0.85
C PHE A 214 -9.24 18.24 -1.22
N ALA A 215 -9.51 17.03 -0.72
CA ALA A 215 -8.80 15.84 -1.11
C ALA A 215 -9.75 14.83 -1.73
N LEU A 216 -9.33 14.21 -2.83
CA LEU A 216 -9.99 13.06 -3.44
C LEU A 216 -9.02 11.88 -3.39
N ILE A 217 -9.38 10.85 -2.62
CA ILE A 217 -8.57 9.64 -2.44
C ILE A 217 -9.37 8.44 -2.91
N SER A 218 -8.87 7.70 -3.90
CA SER A 218 -9.43 6.41 -4.30
C SER A 218 -8.43 5.29 -3.99
N ARG A 219 -8.91 4.26 -3.31
CA ARG A 219 -8.12 3.14 -2.80
C ARG A 219 -8.65 1.87 -3.42
N ARG A 220 -7.80 1.14 -4.13
CA ARG A 220 -8.14 -0.14 -4.76
C ARG A 220 -7.85 -1.28 -3.82
N SER A 221 -8.82 -2.18 -3.67
CA SER A 221 -8.64 -3.41 -2.90
C SER A 221 -7.57 -4.29 -3.53
N ARG A 222 -6.72 -4.87 -2.69
CA ARG A 222 -5.73 -5.87 -3.07
C ARG A 222 -6.36 -7.24 -3.35
N HIS A 223 -7.53 -7.51 -2.76
CA HIS A 223 -8.23 -8.77 -2.96
C HIS A 223 -8.84 -8.81 -4.36
N ARG A 224 -8.75 -9.97 -5.00
CA ARG A 224 -9.31 -10.25 -6.32
C ARG A 224 -8.95 -9.18 -7.36
N ALA A 225 -7.78 -8.55 -7.22
CA ALA A 225 -7.25 -7.61 -8.20
C ALA A 225 -6.93 -8.35 -9.51
N GLY A 226 -7.25 -7.72 -10.63
CA GLY A 226 -7.00 -8.32 -11.95
C GLY A 226 -7.59 -7.44 -13.05
N THR A 227 -7.30 -7.78 -14.30
CA THR A 227 -7.88 -7.04 -15.43
C THR A 227 -9.36 -7.37 -15.59
N ARG A 228 -10.09 -6.47 -16.25
CA ARG A 228 -11.54 -6.53 -16.43
C ARG A 228 -12.05 -7.85 -17.01
N TYR A 229 -11.25 -8.57 -17.81
CA TYR A 229 -11.67 -9.83 -18.45
C TYR A 229 -11.20 -11.07 -17.70
N PHE A 230 -10.21 -10.94 -16.81
CA PHE A 230 -9.69 -12.07 -16.02
C PHE A 230 -10.21 -12.09 -14.59
N SER A 231 -10.67 -10.94 -14.06
CA SER A 231 -11.22 -10.84 -12.71
C SER A 231 -12.60 -10.16 -12.73
N ARG A 232 -13.65 -10.96 -12.49
CA ARG A 232 -15.04 -10.51 -12.31
C ARG A 232 -15.73 -11.34 -11.23
N GLY A 233 -16.80 -10.79 -10.66
CA GLY A 233 -17.58 -11.47 -9.64
C GLY A 233 -16.95 -11.40 -8.26
N VAL A 234 -17.26 -12.41 -7.47
CA VAL A 234 -16.87 -12.56 -6.07
C VAL A 234 -16.04 -13.83 -5.87
N ASP A 235 -15.16 -13.85 -4.86
CA ASP A 235 -14.52 -15.08 -4.37
C ASP A 235 -15.28 -15.70 -3.19
N ALA A 236 -14.84 -16.88 -2.73
CA ALA A 236 -15.49 -17.61 -1.65
C ALA A 236 -15.59 -16.81 -0.34
N ASP A 237 -14.65 -15.89 -0.12
CA ASP A 237 -14.56 -15.05 1.08
C ASP A 237 -15.43 -13.77 0.99
N GLY A 238 -16.16 -13.58 -0.12
CA GLY A 238 -17.03 -12.41 -0.31
C GLY A 238 -16.30 -11.17 -0.86
N ASN A 239 -15.04 -11.28 -1.29
CA ASN A 239 -14.32 -10.18 -1.90
C ASN A 239 -14.66 -10.08 -3.39
N VAL A 240 -15.12 -8.90 -3.81
CA VAL A 240 -15.46 -8.65 -5.21
C VAL A 240 -14.27 -8.11 -5.99
N SER A 241 -14.20 -8.47 -7.26
CA SER A 241 -13.21 -7.96 -8.20
C SER A 241 -13.30 -6.45 -8.30
N ASN A 242 -12.14 -5.79 -8.41
CA ASN A 242 -12.04 -4.36 -8.66
C ASN A 242 -12.82 -3.49 -7.65
N PHE A 243 -12.88 -3.93 -6.40
CA PHE A 243 -13.43 -3.13 -5.32
C PHE A 243 -12.56 -1.90 -5.06
N ASN A 244 -13.17 -0.72 -5.11
CA ASN A 244 -12.55 0.57 -4.82
C ASN A 244 -13.38 1.31 -3.78
N GLU A 245 -12.69 2.00 -2.89
CA GLU A 245 -13.27 2.99 -2.00
C GLU A 245 -12.76 4.37 -2.43
N THR A 246 -13.67 5.30 -2.72
CA THR A 246 -13.35 6.69 -3.03
C THR A 246 -13.87 7.58 -1.93
N GLU A 247 -12.99 8.41 -1.39
CA GLU A 247 -13.26 9.33 -0.31
C GLU A 247 -12.98 10.77 -0.74
N GLN A 248 -13.96 11.63 -0.53
CA GLN A 248 -13.84 13.07 -0.63
C GLN A 248 -13.66 13.63 0.77
N ILE A 249 -12.58 14.37 1.01
CA ILE A 249 -12.29 15.01 2.30
C ILE A 249 -12.26 16.52 2.10
N LEU A 250 -12.91 17.24 2.99
CA LEU A 250 -12.85 18.69 3.08
C LEU A 250 -12.28 19.08 4.45
N VAL A 251 -11.23 19.88 4.45
CA VAL A 251 -10.62 20.45 5.66
C VAL A 251 -10.72 21.96 5.58
N ALA A 252 -11.34 22.58 6.58
CA ALA A 252 -11.53 24.03 6.61
C ALA A 252 -11.46 24.55 8.05
N ASP A 253 -11.29 25.85 8.24
CA ASP A 253 -11.22 26.43 9.59
C ASP A 253 -12.61 26.49 10.25
N ALA A 254 -12.66 26.20 11.56
CA ALA A 254 -13.91 26.15 12.33
C ALA A 254 -14.58 27.52 12.50
N GLY A 255 -13.83 28.60 12.35
CA GLY A 255 -14.35 29.97 12.38
C GLY A 255 -15.24 30.33 11.19
N LEU A 256 -15.45 29.40 10.24
CA LEU A 256 -16.11 29.70 8.99
C LEU A 256 -17.61 29.89 9.09
N ASP A 257 -18.37 29.34 10.05
CA ASP A 257 -19.82 29.66 10.22
C ASP A 257 -20.37 29.17 11.58
N GLY A 258 -19.93 29.74 12.71
CA GLY A 258 -20.59 29.56 14.03
C GLY A 258 -20.81 28.12 14.52
N ALA A 259 -20.23 27.11 13.85
CA ALA A 259 -20.47 25.71 14.10
C ALA A 259 -19.53 25.23 15.21
N ALA A 260 -20.14 24.95 16.36
CA ALA A 260 -19.47 24.32 17.50
C ALA A 260 -19.08 22.88 17.13
N SER A 261 -17.81 22.66 16.83
CA SER A 261 -16.99 21.50 17.24
C SER A 261 -15.66 21.52 16.48
N ALA A 262 -14.78 22.46 16.84
CA ALA A 262 -13.41 22.41 16.38
C ALA A 262 -12.72 21.15 16.92
N LEU A 263 -12.10 20.36 16.05
CA LEU A 263 -11.09 19.39 16.47
C LEU A 263 -9.86 20.15 17.03
N PRO A 264 -8.98 19.49 17.82
CA PRO A 264 -7.77 20.14 18.32
C PRO A 264 -6.98 20.78 17.16
N GLY A 265 -6.80 22.10 17.20
CA GLY A 265 -6.19 22.86 16.10
C GLY A 265 -7.14 23.78 15.31
N GLY A 266 -8.43 23.84 15.65
CA GLY A 266 -9.34 24.83 15.08
C GLY A 266 -9.89 24.49 13.68
N GLN A 267 -9.67 23.27 13.19
CA GLN A 267 -10.12 22.82 11.87
C GLN A 267 -11.32 21.87 11.97
N ILE A 268 -12.19 21.93 10.95
CA ILE A 268 -13.29 21.01 10.69
C ILE A 268 -12.84 20.06 9.58
N PHE A 269 -13.05 18.77 9.80
CA PHE A 269 -12.82 17.72 8.80
C PHE A 269 -14.16 17.06 8.45
N LEU A 270 -14.50 17.07 7.17
CA LEU A 270 -15.66 16.39 6.62
C LEU A 270 -15.18 15.32 5.65
N ALA A 271 -15.82 14.15 5.65
CA ALA A 271 -15.51 13.09 4.71
C ALA A 271 -16.79 12.45 4.15
N HIS A 272 -16.75 12.11 2.87
CA HIS A 272 -17.79 11.36 2.19
C HIS A 272 -17.17 10.20 1.42
N VAL A 273 -17.64 8.98 1.68
CA VAL A 273 -17.11 7.75 1.09
C VAL A 273 -18.13 7.13 0.15
N GLN A 274 -17.67 6.73 -1.03
CA GLN A 274 -18.42 5.93 -1.99
C GLN A 274 -17.63 4.68 -2.37
N THR A 275 -18.31 3.57 -2.55
CA THR A 275 -17.70 2.30 -2.98
C THR A 275 -18.12 1.94 -4.39
N ARG A 276 -17.25 1.22 -5.10
CA ARG A 276 -17.52 0.64 -6.42
C ARG A 276 -16.88 -0.73 -6.47
N GLY A 277 -17.59 -1.74 -6.96
CA GLY A 277 -17.03 -3.07 -7.14
C GLY A 277 -17.76 -3.86 -8.21
N SER A 278 -17.25 -5.04 -8.51
CA SER A 278 -17.99 -6.02 -9.32
C SER A 278 -19.27 -6.47 -8.63
N ILE A 279 -20.27 -6.90 -9.41
CA ILE A 279 -21.47 -7.55 -8.91
C ILE A 279 -21.07 -8.78 -8.08
N PRO A 280 -21.57 -8.95 -6.84
CA PRO A 280 -21.13 -9.98 -5.89
C PRO A 280 -21.75 -11.36 -6.15
N ILE A 281 -21.60 -11.86 -7.38
CA ILE A 281 -22.02 -13.21 -7.79
C ILE A 281 -20.87 -13.90 -8.53
N TYR A 282 -20.97 -15.21 -8.75
CA TYR A 282 -20.02 -15.92 -9.60
C TYR A 282 -20.35 -15.69 -11.07
N TRP A 283 -19.59 -14.81 -11.73
CA TRP A 283 -19.78 -14.55 -13.15
C TRP A 283 -18.47 -14.24 -13.86
N THR A 284 -18.47 -14.53 -15.15
CA THR A 284 -17.38 -14.17 -16.07
C THR A 284 -17.95 -13.54 -17.33
N GLN A 285 -17.06 -12.92 -18.09
CA GLN A 285 -17.35 -12.46 -19.44
C GLN A 285 -16.31 -13.10 -20.36
N ILE A 286 -16.74 -14.11 -21.13
CA ILE A 286 -15.83 -14.80 -22.06
C ILE A 286 -15.39 -13.82 -23.12
N ASN A 287 -14.09 -13.51 -23.13
CA ASN A 287 -13.50 -12.69 -24.16
C ASN A 287 -13.48 -13.48 -25.48
N ASN A 288 -14.10 -12.95 -26.52
CA ASN A 288 -14.07 -13.49 -27.88
C ASN A 288 -14.06 -12.33 -28.88
N ILE A 289 -13.89 -12.62 -30.17
CA ILE A 289 -13.83 -11.60 -31.23
C ILE A 289 -15.16 -10.85 -31.47
N LYS A 290 -16.22 -11.14 -30.71
CA LYS A 290 -17.50 -10.44 -30.84
C LYS A 290 -17.47 -9.10 -30.11
N TYR A 291 -18.10 -8.10 -30.70
CA TYR A 291 -18.21 -6.75 -30.16
C TYR A 291 -18.75 -6.70 -28.72
N THR A 292 -19.79 -7.49 -28.43
CA THR A 292 -20.34 -7.63 -27.08
C THR A 292 -20.09 -9.05 -26.56
N PRO A 293 -19.10 -9.25 -25.67
CA PRO A 293 -18.80 -10.58 -25.17
C PRO A 293 -19.90 -11.08 -24.23
N LYS A 294 -20.24 -12.38 -24.32
CA LYS A 294 -21.36 -12.98 -23.59
C LYS A 294 -21.04 -13.05 -22.09
N LEU A 295 -21.97 -12.55 -21.27
CA LEU A 295 -21.95 -12.72 -19.83
C LEU A 295 -22.37 -14.14 -19.47
N GLN A 296 -21.61 -14.79 -18.60
CA GLN A 296 -21.93 -16.10 -18.04
C GLN A 296 -22.04 -15.99 -16.53
N ILE A 297 -23.24 -16.26 -16.01
CA ILE A 297 -23.49 -16.43 -14.58
C ILE A 297 -23.37 -17.91 -14.29
N PHE A 298 -22.51 -18.27 -13.34
CA PHE A 298 -22.37 -19.65 -12.93
C PHE A 298 -23.49 -19.99 -11.95
N ASN A 299 -24.16 -21.11 -12.17
CA ASN A 299 -25.09 -21.66 -11.20
C ASN A 299 -24.28 -22.37 -10.09
N ASN A 300 -23.65 -21.57 -9.21
CA ASN A 300 -22.91 -22.08 -8.07
C ASN A 300 -23.86 -22.09 -6.84
N PRO A 301 -24.07 -23.25 -6.19
CA PRO A 301 -24.85 -23.34 -4.95
C PRO A 301 -24.41 -22.37 -3.85
N GLU A 302 -23.13 -21.99 -3.83
CA GLU A 302 -22.58 -21.06 -2.84
C GLU A 302 -22.92 -19.58 -3.12
N THR A 303 -23.48 -19.25 -4.28
CA THR A 303 -23.72 -17.86 -4.70
C THR A 303 -24.51 -17.07 -3.67
N GLU A 304 -25.58 -17.64 -3.09
CA GLU A 304 -26.39 -16.95 -2.10
C GLU A 304 -25.58 -16.65 -0.82
N ASN A 305 -24.83 -17.64 -0.33
CA ASN A 305 -24.02 -17.48 0.87
C ASN A 305 -22.92 -16.43 0.64
N THR A 306 -22.20 -16.50 -0.47
CA THR A 306 -21.15 -15.54 -0.80
C THR A 306 -21.70 -14.12 -1.00
N PHE A 307 -22.87 -13.98 -1.64
CA PHE A 307 -23.56 -12.69 -1.78
C PHE A 307 -23.92 -12.11 -0.40
N ARG A 308 -24.45 -12.94 0.50
CA ARG A 308 -24.75 -12.55 1.88
C ARG A 308 -23.49 -12.12 2.63
N THR A 309 -22.43 -12.92 2.60
CA THR A 309 -21.12 -12.60 3.19
C THR A 309 -20.59 -11.26 2.69
N HIS A 310 -20.65 -11.00 1.39
CA HIS A 310 -20.23 -9.73 0.81
C HIS A 310 -20.99 -8.54 1.42
N PHE A 311 -22.33 -8.62 1.49
CA PHE A 311 -23.13 -7.52 2.03
C PHE A 311 -23.04 -7.40 3.55
N GLU A 312 -22.78 -8.47 4.30
CA GLU A 312 -22.43 -8.36 5.72
C GLU A 312 -21.12 -7.59 5.91
N ILE A 313 -20.11 -7.86 5.08
CA ILE A 313 -18.86 -7.08 5.06
C ILE A 313 -19.14 -5.62 4.71
N GLN A 314 -19.92 -5.34 3.66
CA GLN A 314 -20.27 -3.96 3.29
C GLN A 314 -21.01 -3.23 4.43
N LYS A 315 -22.00 -3.87 5.05
CA LYS A 315 -22.74 -3.29 6.18
C LYS A 315 -21.86 -3.04 7.39
N LYS A 316 -20.93 -3.94 7.68
CA LYS A 316 -19.95 -3.77 8.77
C LYS A 316 -19.09 -2.52 8.58
N PHE A 317 -18.62 -2.25 7.36
CA PHE A 317 -17.70 -1.14 7.10
C PHE A 317 -18.39 0.18 6.74
N TYR A 318 -19.60 0.15 6.18
CA TYR A 318 -20.24 1.31 5.57
C TYR A 318 -21.70 1.51 5.99
N GLY A 319 -22.27 0.62 6.81
CA GLY A 319 -23.69 0.69 7.21
C GLY A 319 -24.66 0.31 6.08
N PRO A 320 -25.91 0.80 6.09
CA PRO A 320 -26.91 0.50 5.07
C PRO A 320 -26.41 0.77 3.65
N GLN A 321 -26.67 -0.15 2.72
CA GLN A 321 -26.15 -0.09 1.35
C GLN A 321 -27.24 0.33 0.36
N LEU A 322 -26.97 1.39 -0.40
CA LEU A 322 -27.72 1.74 -1.61
C LEU A 322 -26.93 1.28 -2.83
N VAL A 323 -27.43 0.27 -3.53
CA VAL A 323 -26.76 -0.30 -4.70
C VAL A 323 -27.33 0.33 -5.97
N VAL A 324 -26.49 1.03 -6.71
CA VAL A 324 -26.84 1.61 -8.01
C VAL A 324 -26.29 0.72 -9.13
N ASN A 325 -27.18 0.24 -9.99
CA ASN A 325 -26.83 -0.46 -11.23
C ASN A 325 -27.32 0.39 -12.40
N LEU A 326 -26.40 0.78 -13.30
CA LEU A 326 -26.64 1.71 -14.41
C LEU A 326 -26.98 1.00 -15.72
#